data_AF-A0A9P5ZK87-F1
#
_entry.id   AF-A0A9P5ZK87-F1
#
_cell.length_a   1.000
_cell.length_b   1.000
_cell.length_c   1.000
_cell.angle_alpha   90.00
_cell.angle_beta   90.00
_cell.angle_gamma   90.00
#
_symmetry.space_group_name_H-M   'P 1'
#
loop_
_entity.id
_entity.type
_entity.pdbx_description
1 polymer ?
#
loop_
_entity_poly.entity_id
_entity_poly.type
_entity_poly.pdbx_seq_one_letter_code
_entity_poly.pdbx_strand_id
1 'polypeptide(L)'
;NPVAEEQNMSDTSEEEIFEAVQEMQAAVVMMEINDGNDSDNEEVVEKPSCKEALTAALTLRNYIADINDLFACKLEALLGSFGHQTQLEATRDMTPSYITGYFACK
;
A
#
# COMPACT_ATOMS: atom_id res chain seq x y z
N ASN A 1 -0.36 27.83 40.44
CA ASN A 1 -1.46 27.40 39.57
C ASN A 1 -0.88 26.46 38.51
N PRO A 2 -0.76 25.15 38.77
CA PRO A 2 -0.39 24.18 37.76
C PRO A 2 -1.67 23.54 37.21
N VAL A 3 -2.16 24.04 36.09
CA VAL A 3 -3.16 23.33 35.26
C VAL A 3 -2.34 22.47 34.32
N ALA A 4 -1.96 21.30 34.83
CA ALA A 4 -1.26 20.27 34.08
C ALA A 4 -2.29 19.44 33.31
N GLU A 5 -2.28 19.66 32.00
CA GLU A 5 -2.66 18.78 30.89
C GLU A 5 -3.06 17.35 31.29
N GLU A 6 -4.37 17.08 31.34
CA GLU A 6 -4.92 15.72 31.28
C GLU A 6 -4.77 15.18 29.83
N GLN A 7 -3.64 14.51 29.57
CA GLN A 7 -3.56 13.60 28.45
C GLN A 7 -4.43 12.38 28.76
N ASN A 8 -5.62 12.33 28.16
CA ASN A 8 -6.45 11.14 28.08
C ASN A 8 -5.75 10.11 27.17
N MET A 9 -4.73 9.43 27.71
CA MET A 9 -4.24 8.19 27.14
C MET A 9 -5.34 7.17 27.36
N SER A 10 -6.16 6.94 26.33
CA SER A 10 -7.10 5.82 26.33
C SER A 10 -6.29 4.54 26.48
N ASP A 11 -6.36 3.95 27.68
CA ASP A 11 -5.90 2.60 27.97
C ASP A 11 -6.78 1.61 27.19
N THR A 12 -6.48 1.42 25.89
CA THR A 12 -6.98 0.25 25.16
C THR A 12 -6.36 -0.96 25.83
N SER A 13 -7.21 -1.77 26.46
CA SER A 13 -6.75 -2.96 27.17
C SER A 13 -6.13 -3.94 26.17
N GLU A 14 -5.06 -4.64 26.54
CA GLU A 14 -4.45 -5.68 25.71
C GLU A 14 -5.48 -6.76 25.29
N GLU A 15 -6.53 -6.94 26.09
CA GLU A 15 -7.67 -7.81 25.80
C GLU A 15 -8.45 -7.36 24.56
N GLU A 16 -8.69 -6.05 24.38
CA GLU A 16 -9.40 -5.50 23.21
C GLU A 16 -8.57 -5.69 21.93
N ILE A 17 -7.25 -5.61 22.04
CA ILE A 17 -6.34 -5.87 20.91
C ILE A 17 -6.38 -7.35 20.54
N PHE A 18 -6.36 -8.24 21.52
CA PHE A 18 -6.41 -9.68 21.28
C PHE A 18 -7.74 -10.12 20.66
N GLU A 19 -8.85 -9.54 21.12
CA GLU A 19 -10.18 -9.79 20.57
C GLU A 19 -10.30 -9.30 19.12
N ALA A 20 -9.83 -8.07 18.83
CA ALA A 20 -9.82 -7.53 17.47
C ALA A 20 -8.98 -8.38 16.48
N VAL A 21 -7.85 -8.94 16.94
CA VAL A 21 -7.02 -9.83 16.12
C VAL A 21 -7.71 -11.18 15.88
N GLN A 22 -8.41 -11.73 16.87
CA GLN A 22 -9.18 -12.96 16.68
C GLN A 22 -10.37 -12.76 15.73
N GLU A 23 -11.10 -11.64 15.84
CA GLU A 23 -12.20 -11.33 14.93
C GLU A 23 -11.72 -11.16 13.49
N MET A 24 -10.59 -10.47 13.29
CA MET A 24 -9.97 -10.33 11.97
C MET A 24 -9.59 -11.70 11.37
N GLN A 25 -8.98 -12.58 12.17
CA GLN A 25 -8.60 -13.92 11.71
C GLN A 25 -9.82 -14.80 11.42
N ALA A 26 -10.87 -14.73 12.25
CA ALA A 26 -12.11 -15.46 12.03
C ALA A 26 -12.84 -14.99 10.76
N ALA A 27 -12.81 -13.69 10.45
CA ALA A 27 -13.38 -13.14 9.22
C ALA A 27 -12.61 -13.59 7.97
N VAL A 28 -11.27 -13.67 8.05
CA VAL A 28 -10.43 -14.22 6.96
C VAL A 28 -10.73 -15.70 6.74
N VAL A 29 -10.80 -16.51 7.80
CA VAL A 29 -11.11 -17.94 7.69
C VAL A 29 -12.52 -18.19 7.16
N MET A 30 -13.52 -17.40 7.58
CA MET A 30 -14.88 -17.46 7.03
C MET A 30 -14.94 -17.08 5.55
N MET A 31 -14.10 -16.14 5.10
CA MET A 31 -13.97 -15.78 3.69
C MET A 31 -13.34 -16.91 2.87
N GLU A 32 -12.37 -17.62 3.44
CA GLU A 32 -11.64 -18.72 2.80
C GLU A 32 -12.50 -20.01 2.68
N ILE A 33 -13.45 -20.22 3.59
CA ILE A 33 -14.29 -21.44 3.61
C ILE A 33 -15.47 -21.37 2.62
N ASN A 34 -15.86 -20.19 2.13
CA ASN A 34 -17.00 -20.05 1.21
C ASN A 34 -16.63 -20.15 -0.28
N ASP A 35 -15.37 -20.38 -0.64
CA ASP A 35 -14.96 -20.55 -2.06
C ASP A 35 -15.10 -22.00 -2.56
N GLY A 36 -16.18 -22.65 -2.12
CA GLY A 36 -16.53 -24.00 -2.55
C GLY A 36 -17.13 -24.03 -3.95
N ASN A 37 -16.31 -23.88 -5.01
CA ASN A 37 -16.58 -24.49 -6.32
C ASN A 37 -15.31 -24.67 -7.17
N ASP A 38 -14.53 -25.69 -6.82
CA ASP A 38 -13.97 -26.73 -7.71
C ASP A 38 -13.59 -26.30 -9.14
N SER A 39 -12.43 -25.65 -9.28
CA SER A 39 -11.56 -25.83 -10.43
C SER A 39 -10.12 -25.58 -9.99
N ASP A 40 -9.34 -26.66 -9.95
CA ASP A 40 -7.91 -26.71 -9.67
C ASP A 40 -7.06 -25.89 -10.66
N ASN A 41 -7.22 -24.57 -10.61
CA ASN A 41 -6.35 -23.61 -11.26
C ASN A 41 -6.66 -22.23 -10.65
N GLU A 42 -6.37 -22.04 -9.36
CA GLU A 42 -6.16 -20.70 -8.83
C GLU A 42 -4.97 -20.12 -9.61
N GLU A 43 -5.26 -19.44 -10.73
CA GLU A 43 -4.32 -18.56 -11.37
C GLU A 43 -3.92 -17.54 -10.29
N VAL A 44 -2.74 -17.73 -9.71
CA VAL A 44 -2.11 -16.75 -8.84
C VAL A 44 -1.99 -15.49 -9.70
N VAL A 45 -2.92 -14.56 -9.52
CA VAL A 45 -2.89 -13.27 -10.21
C VAL A 45 -1.66 -12.55 -9.69
N GLU A 46 -0.58 -12.61 -10.46
CA GLU A 46 0.67 -11.97 -10.08
C GLU A 46 0.43 -10.47 -9.88
N LYS A 47 0.96 -9.95 -8.78
CA LYS A 47 0.90 -8.51 -8.50
C LYS A 47 1.62 -7.76 -9.63
N PRO A 48 1.03 -6.69 -10.19
CA PRO A 48 1.67 -5.91 -11.23
C PRO A 48 3.01 -5.35 -10.75
N SER A 49 3.98 -5.31 -11.65
CA SER A 49 5.28 -4.70 -11.39
C SER A 49 5.12 -3.20 -11.09
N CYS A 50 6.13 -2.63 -10.41
CA CYS A 50 6.20 -1.18 -10.17
C CYS A 50 6.02 -0.37 -11.46
N LYS A 51 6.61 -0.82 -12.56
CA LYS A 51 6.48 -0.16 -13.87
C LYS A 51 5.05 -0.20 -14.40
N GLU A 52 4.36 -1.34 -14.29
CA GLU A 52 2.97 -1.49 -14.74
C GLU A 52 2.04 -0.61 -13.91
N ALA A 53 2.20 -0.61 -12.59
CA ALA A 53 1.46 0.25 -11.67
C ALA A 53 1.64 1.74 -12.00
N LEU A 54 2.88 2.19 -12.24
CA LEU A 54 3.17 3.57 -12.63
C LEU A 54 2.58 3.93 -13.99
N THR A 55 2.61 2.99 -14.94
CA THR A 55 2.01 3.18 -16.26
C THR A 55 0.49 3.31 -16.17
N ALA A 56 -0.17 2.48 -15.36
CA ALA A 56 -1.60 2.58 -15.11
C ALA A 56 -1.97 3.92 -14.46
N ALA A 57 -1.19 4.38 -13.48
CA ALA A 57 -1.41 5.68 -12.85
C ALA A 57 -1.29 6.84 -13.86
N LEU A 58 -0.31 6.78 -14.77
CA LEU A 58 -0.16 7.74 -15.87
C LEU A 58 -1.35 7.74 -16.82
N THR A 59 -1.84 6.55 -17.20
CA THR A 59 -3.03 6.41 -18.04
C THR A 59 -4.26 7.05 -17.38
N LEU A 60 -4.46 6.82 -16.07
CA LEU A 60 -5.56 7.43 -15.33
C LEU A 60 -5.43 8.94 -15.22
N ARG A 61 -4.22 9.48 -14.99
CA ARG A 61 -3.99 10.94 -15.00
C ARG A 61 -4.32 11.55 -16.36
N ASN A 62 -3.91 10.90 -17.45
CA ASN A 62 -4.22 11.38 -18.81
C ASN A 62 -5.73 11.36 -19.08
N TYR A 63 -6.46 10.36 -18.55
CA TYR A 63 -7.90 10.26 -18.70
C TYR A 63 -8.66 11.39 -17.98
N ILE A 64 -8.16 11.84 -16.82
CA ILE A 64 -8.82 12.91 -16.03
C ILE A 64 -8.29 14.32 -16.34
N ALA A 65 -7.30 14.46 -17.22
CA ALA A 65 -6.57 15.71 -17.44
C ALA A 65 -7.44 16.86 -17.99
N ASP A 66 -8.53 16.54 -18.68
CA ASP A 66 -9.49 17.49 -19.25
C ASP A 66 -10.78 17.62 -18.42
N ILE A 67 -10.88 16.89 -17.30
CA ILE A 67 -12.05 16.90 -16.43
C ILE A 67 -11.88 17.97 -15.34
N ASN A 68 -12.58 19.09 -15.49
CA ASN A 68 -12.59 20.16 -14.48
C ASN A 68 -13.65 19.89 -13.40
N ASP A 69 -13.43 18.84 -12.60
CA ASP A 69 -14.28 18.45 -11.48
C ASP A 69 -13.46 18.25 -10.20
N LEU A 70 -14.09 18.47 -9.04
CA LEU A 70 -13.43 18.32 -7.73
C LEU A 70 -12.93 16.89 -7.50
N PHE A 71 -13.65 15.87 -7.99
CA PHE A 71 -13.22 14.48 -7.91
C PHE A 71 -11.96 14.24 -8.75
N ALA A 72 -11.90 14.78 -9.97
CA ALA A 72 -10.74 14.65 -10.85
C ALA A 72 -9.48 15.26 -10.20
N CYS A 73 -9.59 16.47 -9.63
CA CYS A 73 -8.47 17.09 -8.90
C CYS A 73 -7.98 16.24 -7.71
N LYS A 74 -8.91 15.65 -6.95
CA LYS A 74 -8.56 14.77 -5.82
C LYS A 74 -7.89 13.49 -6.29
N LEU A 75 -8.42 12.88 -7.35
CA LEU A 75 -7.86 11.67 -7.94
C LEU A 75 -6.46 11.93 -8.51
N GLU A 76 -6.25 13.06 -9.18
CA GLU A 76 -4.93 13.46 -9.68
C GLU A 76 -3.92 13.57 -8.53
N ALA A 77 -4.28 14.22 -7.43
CA ALA A 77 -3.43 14.31 -6.24
C ALA A 77 -3.09 12.93 -5.65
N LEU A 78 -4.09 12.04 -5.55
CA LEU A 78 -3.90 10.66 -5.08
C LEU A 78 -2.97 9.85 -6.00
N LEU A 79 -3.18 9.93 -7.31
CA LEU A 79 -2.29 9.30 -8.29
C LEU A 79 -0.87 9.90 -8.21
N GLY A 80 -0.78 11.20 -7.91
CA GLY A 80 0.42 11.94 -7.50
C GLY A 80 1.23 11.21 -6.44
N SER A 81 0.64 11.11 -5.26
CA SER A 81 1.22 10.47 -4.09
C SER A 81 1.51 9.00 -4.31
N PHE A 82 0.61 8.27 -4.97
CA PHE A 82 0.80 6.87 -5.33
C PHE A 82 2.09 6.67 -6.12
N GLY A 83 2.28 7.44 -7.20
CA GLY A 83 3.48 7.32 -8.02
C GLY A 83 4.78 7.59 -7.25
N HIS A 84 4.77 8.58 -6.34
CA HIS A 84 5.94 8.87 -5.51
C HIS A 84 6.25 7.73 -4.54
N GLN A 85 5.23 7.20 -3.87
CA GLN A 85 5.37 6.09 -2.92
C GLN A 85 5.87 4.82 -3.61
N THR A 86 5.31 4.48 -4.77
CA THR A 86 5.72 3.31 -5.57
C THR A 86 7.18 3.41 -6.02
N GLN A 87 7.65 4.60 -6.41
CA GLN A 87 9.06 4.81 -6.76
C GLN A 87 9.97 4.73 -5.54
N LEU A 88 9.54 5.25 -4.39
CA LEU A 88 10.30 5.18 -3.15
C LEU A 88 10.48 3.74 -2.69
N GLU A 89 9.42 2.93 -2.73
CA GLU A 89 9.49 1.50 -2.43
C GLU A 89 10.44 0.78 -3.38
N ALA A 90 10.31 1.01 -4.69
CA ALA A 90 11.23 0.41 -5.67
C ALA A 90 12.70 0.81 -5.44
N THR A 91 12.95 2.02 -4.96
CA THR A 91 14.31 2.49 -4.62
C THR A 91 14.83 1.83 -3.35
N ARG A 92 13.95 1.57 -2.36
CA ARG A 92 14.32 0.85 -1.13
C ARG A 92 14.72 -0.59 -1.39
N ASP A 93 14.11 -1.22 -2.39
CA ASP A 93 14.43 -2.59 -2.79
C ASP A 93 15.69 -2.69 -3.65
N MET A 94 16.27 -1.55 -4.07
CA MET A 94 17.52 -1.57 -4.84
C MET A 94 18.72 -1.92 -3.95
N THR A 95 19.57 -2.81 -4.47
CA THR A 95 20.85 -3.11 -3.84
C THR A 95 21.79 -1.90 -3.97
N PRO A 96 22.39 -1.42 -2.87
CA PRO A 96 23.36 -0.34 -2.93
C PRO A 96 24.57 -0.76 -3.78
N SER A 97 24.97 0.08 -4.71
CA SER A 97 26.16 -0.13 -5.54
C SER A 97 27.14 1.03 -5.37
N TYR A 98 28.43 0.73 -5.43
CA TYR A 98 29.49 1.73 -5.27
C TYR A 98 30.14 2.00 -6.62
N ILE A 99 30.21 3.28 -6.99
CA ILE A 99 30.89 3.71 -8.23
C ILE A 99 32.37 3.32 -8.25
N THR A 100 33.01 3.25 -7.08
CA THR A 100 34.40 2.82 -6.91
C THR A 100 34.62 1.34 -7.25
N GLY A 101 33.56 0.50 -7.22
CA GLY A 101 33.63 -0.88 -7.67
C GLY A 101 33.85 -1.02 -9.17
N TYR A 102 33.50 0.01 -9.97
CA TYR A 102 33.75 0.03 -11.41
C TYR A 102 35.22 0.34 -11.75
N PHE A 103 35.90 1.10 -10.89
CA PHE A 103 37.28 1.55 -11.10
C PHE A 103 38.33 0.64 -10.48
N ALA A 104 37.94 -0.43 -9.80
CA ALA A 104 38.88 -1.43 -9.35
C ALA A 104 39.48 -2.17 -10.56
N CYS A 105 40.58 -1.63 -11.09
CA CYS A 105 41.43 -2.33 -12.04
C CYS A 105 41.79 -3.71 -11.48
N LYS A 106 41.57 -4.75 -12.29
CA LYS A 106 42.19 -6.06 -12.11
C LYS A 106 43.71 -5.97 -12.27
#